data_AF-A0A6H5HXB1-F1
#
_entry.id   AF-A0A6H5HXB1-F1
#
_cell.length_a   1.000
_cell.length_b   1.000
_cell.length_c   1.000
_cell.angle_alpha   90.00
_cell.angle_beta   90.00
_cell.angle_gamma   90.00
#
_symmetry.space_group_name_H-M   'P 1'
#
loop_
_entity.id
_entity.type
_entity.pdbx_description
1 polymer ?
#
loop_
_entity_poly.entity_id
_entity_poly.type
_entity_poly.pdbx_seq_one_letter_code
_entity_poly.pdbx_strand_id
1 'polypeptide(L)' 'MSSYMIDLFINRERTAYFKVLMKAYRPSIPLDFVKTELELDTDSDVEEFLTSVGNVSFVASSPALIDCKAFPG' A
#
# COMPACT_ATOMS: atom_id res chain seq x y z
N MET A 1 7.12 15.79 -21.26
CA MET A 1 5.90 15.27 -21.90
C MET A 1 5.74 13.75 -21.79
N SER A 2 6.82 12.95 -21.71
CA SER A 2 6.70 11.48 -21.52
C SER A 2 6.21 11.05 -20.13
N SER A 3 6.43 11.86 -19.09
CA SER A 3 6.03 11.54 -17.70
C SER A 3 4.52 11.38 -17.55
N TYR A 4 3.74 12.21 -18.25
CA TYR A 4 2.28 12.18 -18.19
C TYR A 4 1.67 10.84 -18.63
N MET A 5 2.33 10.12 -19.54
CA MET A 5 1.88 8.78 -19.94
C MET A 5 2.12 7.73 -18.84
N ILE A 6 3.15 7.90 -18.01
CA ILE A 6 3.45 7.00 -16.90
C ILE A 6 2.47 7.23 -15.75
N ASP A 7 2.07 8.48 -15.52
CA ASP A 7 1.09 8.83 -14.49
C ASP A 7 -0.27 8.11 -14.68
N LEU A 8 -0.63 7.78 -15.94
CA LEU A 8 -1.84 6.99 -16.24
C LEU A 8 -1.78 5.55 -15.71
N PHE A 9 -0.57 4.99 -15.53
CA PHE A 9 -0.37 3.61 -15.08
C PHE A 9 0.07 3.51 -13.62
N ILE A 10 0.50 4.61 -13.01
CA ILE A 10 1.14 4.60 -11.69
C ILE A 10 0.25 3.96 -10.62
N ASN A 11 -1.05 4.25 -10.64
CA ASN A 11 -2.01 3.66 -9.69
C ASN A 11 -2.16 2.15 -9.88
N ARG A 12 -2.15 1.68 -11.14
CA ARG A 12 -2.22 0.24 -11.44
C ARG A 12 -0.96 -0.49 -10.98
N GLU A 13 0.21 0.11 -11.18
CA GLU A 13 1.49 -0.47 -10.74
C GLU A 13 1.62 -0.44 -9.21
N ARG A 14 1.26 0.66 -8.55
CA ARG A 14 1.23 0.79 -7.09
C ARG A 14 0.34 -0.29 -6.43
N THR A 15 -0.85 -0.51 -6.97
CA THR A 15 -1.75 -1.56 -6.46
C THR A 15 -1.21 -2.97 -6.69
N ALA A 16 -0.63 -3.25 -7.86
CA ALA A 16 0.01 -4.54 -8.14
C ALA A 16 1.21 -4.80 -7.22
N TYR A 17 2.06 -3.78 -7.02
CA TYR A 17 3.21 -3.83 -6.13
C TYR A 17 2.80 -4.06 -4.68
N PHE A 18 1.78 -3.35 -4.19
CA PHE A 18 1.25 -3.54 -2.84
C PHE A 18 0.78 -4.97 -2.57
N LYS A 19 0.12 -5.62 -3.54
CA LYS A 19 -0.28 -7.04 -3.42
C LYS A 19 0.93 -7.98 -3.27
N VAL A 20 2.03 -7.68 -3.96
CA VAL A 20 3.28 -8.44 -3.84
C VAL A 20 3.93 -8.20 -2.49
N LEU A 21 4.00 -6.95 -2.01
CA LEU A 21 4.50 -6.62 -0.67
C LEU A 21 3.75 -7.41 0.42
N MET A 22 2.41 -7.43 0.35
CA MET A 22 1.58 -8.16 1.31
C MET A 22 1.81 -9.69 1.29
N LYS A 23 2.24 -10.25 0.16
CA LYS A 23 2.60 -11.68 0.06
C LYS A 23 4.03 -11.94 0.55
N ALA A 24 4.96 -11.04 0.29
CA ALA A 24 6.38 -11.18 0.62
C ALA A 24 6.68 -11.00 2.12
N TYR A 25 6.03 -10.04 2.78
CA TYR A 25 6.39 -9.60 4.14
C TYR A 25 5.45 -10.13 5.25
N ARG A 26 4.76 -11.26 5.02
CA ARG A 26 3.94 -11.89 6.06
C ARG A 26 4.81 -12.22 7.29
N PRO A 27 4.37 -11.92 8.54
CA PRO A 27 2.98 -11.68 8.93
C PRO A 27 2.52 -10.21 8.88
N SER A 28 3.42 -9.24 8.95
CA SER A 28 3.06 -7.82 9.08
C SER A 28 4.14 -6.91 8.50
N ILE A 29 3.74 -5.75 7.99
CA ILE A 29 4.66 -4.76 7.45
C ILE A 29 4.39 -3.37 8.07
N PRO A 30 5.43 -2.57 8.36
CA PRO A 30 5.24 -1.19 8.84
C PRO A 30 4.57 -0.30 7.79
N LEU A 31 3.62 0.52 8.22
CA LEU A 31 2.96 1.50 7.36
C LEU A 31 3.97 2.49 6.78
N ASP A 32 4.92 2.97 7.58
CA ASP A 32 5.95 3.92 7.12
C ASP A 32 6.79 3.36 5.97
N PHE A 33 7.14 2.08 6.03
CA PHE A 33 7.86 1.40 4.95
C PHE A 33 7.03 1.37 3.66
N VAL A 34 5.74 1.05 3.78
CA VAL A 34 4.81 1.03 2.64
C VAL A 34 4.63 2.43 2.05
N LYS A 35 4.55 3.48 2.88
CA LYS A 35 4.50 4.88 2.42
C LYS A 35 5.73 5.27 1.61
N THR A 36 6.93 4.93 2.11
CA THR A 36 8.19 5.25 1.41
C THR A 36 8.35 4.47 0.10
N GLU A 37 7.91 3.22 0.06
CA GLU A 37 8.05 2.35 -1.11
C GLU A 37 7.06 2.68 -2.23
N LEU A 38 5.85 3.14 -1.88
CA LEU A 38 4.83 3.55 -2.85
C LEU A 38 4.94 5.03 -3.24
N GLU A 39 5.81 5.80 -2.57
CA GLU A 39 5.95 7.25 -2.74
C GLU A 39 4.59 7.95 -2.55
N LEU A 40 3.98 7.70 -1.38
CA LEU A 40 2.75 8.34 -0.92
C LEU A 40 3.14 9.51 -0.01
N ASP A 41 3.03 10.72 -0.54
CA ASP A 41 3.60 11.93 0.09
C ASP A 41 2.78 12.45 1.27
N THR A 42 1.45 12.30 1.22
CA THR A 42 0.54 12.81 2.26
C THR A 42 -0.23 11.69 2.94
N ASP A 43 -0.62 11.92 4.20
CA ASP A 43 -1.47 10.98 4.92
C ASP A 43 -2.84 10.78 4.25
N SER A 44 -3.36 11.82 3.57
CA SER A 44 -4.57 11.71 2.73
C SER A 44 -4.39 10.74 1.56
N ASP A 45 -3.24 10.79 0.86
CA ASP A 45 -2.98 9.88 -0.26
C ASP A 45 -2.91 8.42 0.20
N VAL A 46 -2.41 8.22 1.42
CA VAL A 46 -2.33 6.90 2.05
C VAL A 46 -3.72 6.38 2.38
N GLU A 47 -4.57 7.20 2.99
CA GLU A 47 -5.95 6.82 3.28
C GLU A 47 -6.75 6.53 2.00
N GLU A 48 -6.62 7.37 0.97
CA GLU A 48 -7.26 7.16 -0.32
C GLU A 48 -6.77 5.88 -1.00
N PHE A 49 -5.45 5.63 -1.00
CA PHE A 49 -4.87 4.43 -1.59
C PHE A 49 -5.33 3.17 -0.85
N LEU A 50 -5.27 3.14 0.48
CA LEU A 50 -5.71 2.00 1.28
C LEU A 50 -7.22 1.73 1.11
N THR A 51 -8.03 2.79 0.99
CA THR A 51 -9.46 2.69 0.69
C THR A 51 -9.70 2.12 -0.71
N SER A 52 -8.90 2.53 -1.69
CA SER A 52 -8.99 2.06 -3.08
C SER A 52 -8.62 0.58 -3.24
N VAL A 53 -7.63 0.11 -2.47
CA VAL A 53 -7.17 -1.29 -2.49
C VAL A 53 -8.18 -2.19 -1.78
N GLY A 54 -8.82 -1.70 -0.73
CA GLY A 54 -9.81 -2.42 0.06
C GLY A 54 -9.21 -3.52 0.95
N ASN A 55 -9.94 -3.89 2.00
CA ASN A 55 -9.63 -5.01 2.89
C ASN A 55 -8.22 -4.98 3.53
N VAL A 56 -7.67 -3.80 3.80
CA VAL A 56 -6.44 -3.67 4.59
C VAL A 56 -6.82 -3.59 6.06
N SER A 57 -6.23 -4.47 6.88
CA SER A 57 -6.40 -4.46 8.33
C SER A 57 -5.08 -4.15 9.02
N PHE A 58 -5.15 -3.45 10.15
CA PHE A 58 -4.00 -3.18 11.00
C PHE A 58 -3.93 -4.19 12.15
N VAL A 59 -2.72 -4.43 12.64
CA VAL A 59 -2.51 -5.30 13.80
C VAL A 59 -3.10 -4.62 15.04
N ALA A 60 -4.00 -5.30 15.76
CA ALA A 60 -4.69 -4.73 16.93
C ALA A 60 -3.74 -4.23 18.03
N SER A 61 -2.51 -4.75 18.09
CA SER A 61 -1.48 -4.33 19.04
C SER A 61 -0.73 -3.06 18.62
N SER A 62 -0.77 -2.66 17.35
CA SER A 62 -0.08 -1.46 16.85
C SER A 62 -0.71 -0.95 15.54
N PRO A 63 -1.30 0.26 15.52
CA PRO A 63 -1.88 0.84 14.32
C PRO A 63 -0.83 1.19 13.24
N ALA A 64 0.46 1.13 13.57
CA ALA A 64 1.56 1.36 12.63
C ALA A 64 1.93 0.11 11.80
N LEU A 65 1.36 -1.06 12.12
CA LEU A 65 1.63 -2.32 11.42
C LEU A 65 0.40 -2.77 10.64
N ILE A 66 0.58 -2.98 9.34
CA ILE A 66 -0.43 -3.59 8.48
C ILE A 66 -0.35 -5.11 8.66
N ASP A 67 -1.48 -5.75 8.90
CA ASP A 67 -1.61 -7.20 8.94
C ASP A 67 -1.69 -7.76 7.51
N CYS A 68 -0.59 -8.38 7.07
CA CYS A 68 -0.46 -8.94 5.74
C CYS A 68 -1.18 -10.30 5.58
N LYS A 69 -1.60 -10.94 6.68
CA LYS A 69 -2.30 -12.23 6.63
C LYS A 69 -3.77 -12.08 6.29
N ALA A 70 -4.39 -11.05 6.85
CA ALA A 70 -5.80 -10.75 6.65
C ALA A 70 -6.08 -10.19 5.24
N PHE A 71 -5.06 -9.71 4.53
CA PHE A 71 -5.19 -9.23 3.16
C PHE A 71 -5.41 -10.39 2.16
N PRO A 72 -6.56 -10.46 1.46
CA PRO A 72 -6.91 -11.57 0.58
C PRO A 72 -6.21 -11.56 -0.79
N GLY A 73 -5.55 -10.45 -1.16
CA GLY A 73 -4.56 -10.30 -2.25
C GLY A 73 -4.81 -10.95 -3.60
#